data_AF-A0A935B4Z5-F1
#
_entry.id   AF-A0A935B4Z5-F1
#
_cell.length_a   1.000
_cell.length_b   1.000
_cell.length_c   1.000
_cell.angle_alpha   90.00
_cell.angle_beta   90.00
_cell.angle_gamma   90.00
#
_symmetry.space_group_name_H-M   'P 1'
#
loop_
_entity.id
_entity.type
_entity.pdbx_description
1 polymer ?
#
loop_
_entity_poly.entity_id
_entity_poly.type
_entity_poly.pdbx_seq_one_letter_code
_entity_poly.pdbx_strand_id
1 'polypeptide(L)'
;MKKVGMLKIAASSLILGMAITPASASSYGHETSGSQKAAAQAAQQATKLLAKRKFADAVEKAEQAVAAMPHMAEYRALLGQAYLSAGRFQSAETTLGDAVLLDPANARAGLNLALAQVANARSDRALATLDVYRDRLSAADFGLALALAGDLTGATSVLEAAVRAPEADARTRQNLALAYALSNRWREARIMAAQDLSGDALYGRMTEWAALAMPASASQQVAGLLNVTPVADSGLPEQLALARSSDVQAAQATPAAAPANVEVAAAQPDADPAPVFEVSQAPAPVAQVAEQSPAPTPVATDAVATEAIATEAVAAMPAPLIRAAANPIKQVVVPASKVAPVRSAPAFRPVQSGTYVVQLGAFSSASRSEVAWRGAVGRYQGLNNYAAATARVQVNNATLYRLSVSGFTSRAVAGQVCARIKAAGGDCFVRAAAGDTPLQWASSGGGLRIASRK
;
A
#
# COMPACT_ATOMS: atom_id res chain seq x y z
N MET A 1 29.96 8.73 -48.26
CA MET A 1 29.69 9.01 -46.83
C MET A 1 28.36 8.37 -46.45
N LYS A 2 28.38 7.15 -45.88
CA LYS A 2 27.17 6.48 -45.38
C LYS A 2 26.93 6.96 -43.94
N LYS A 3 25.76 7.54 -43.67
CA LYS A 3 25.32 7.93 -42.32
C LYS A 3 25.17 6.66 -41.48
N VAL A 4 26.07 6.46 -40.53
CA VAL A 4 25.90 5.48 -39.46
C VAL A 4 24.83 6.03 -38.52
N GLY A 5 23.67 5.39 -38.51
CA GLY A 5 22.58 5.72 -37.59
C GLY A 5 23.00 5.40 -36.16
N MET A 6 22.88 6.39 -35.26
CA MET A 6 22.96 6.21 -33.82
C MET A 6 21.88 5.20 -33.39
N LEU A 7 22.32 3.99 -33.08
CA LEU A 7 21.51 2.99 -32.39
C LEU A 7 21.28 3.50 -30.96
N LYS A 8 20.06 3.97 -30.67
CA LYS A 8 19.63 4.24 -29.29
C LYS A 8 19.56 2.91 -28.56
N ILE A 9 20.60 2.58 -27.81
CA ILE A 9 20.63 1.40 -26.93
C ILE A 9 19.60 1.67 -25.82
N ALA A 10 18.44 1.01 -25.90
CA ALA A 10 17.46 0.99 -24.84
C ALA A 10 18.04 0.24 -23.64
N ALA A 11 18.61 0.97 -22.68
CA ALA A 11 19.19 0.44 -21.47
C ALA A 11 18.08 0.10 -20.44
N SER A 12 17.26 -0.91 -20.70
CA SER A 12 16.32 -1.45 -19.68
C SER A 12 16.43 -2.96 -19.60
N SER A 13 17.43 -3.44 -18.87
CA SER A 13 17.60 -4.86 -18.52
C SER A 13 16.99 -5.20 -17.15
N LEU A 14 16.50 -4.20 -16.39
CA LEU A 14 15.83 -4.39 -15.12
C LEU A 14 14.35 -4.69 -15.35
N ILE A 15 14.08 -5.89 -15.86
CA ILE A 15 12.73 -6.45 -15.88
C ILE A 15 12.65 -7.35 -14.65
N LEU A 16 11.96 -6.91 -13.60
CA LEU A 16 11.37 -7.83 -12.63
C LEU A 16 10.50 -8.75 -13.47
N GLY A 17 10.95 -9.98 -13.72
CA GLY A 17 10.69 -10.68 -14.96
C GLY A 17 9.21 -10.75 -15.32
N MET A 18 8.66 -9.74 -16.01
CA MET A 18 7.53 -9.60 -16.94
C MET A 18 7.18 -10.79 -17.82
N ALA A 19 7.65 -12.00 -17.56
CA ALA A 19 7.37 -13.15 -18.41
C ALA A 19 5.87 -13.41 -18.44
N ILE A 20 5.26 -13.03 -19.56
CA ILE A 20 3.91 -13.39 -19.96
C ILE A 20 3.99 -14.88 -20.31
N THR A 21 3.71 -15.76 -19.36
CA THR A 21 3.54 -17.18 -19.67
C THR A 21 2.19 -17.34 -20.37
N PRO A 22 2.14 -17.84 -21.62
CA PRO A 22 0.88 -18.20 -22.22
C PRO A 22 0.25 -19.33 -21.39
N ALA A 23 -1.01 -19.15 -20.99
CA ALA A 23 -1.77 -20.18 -20.32
C ALA A 23 -1.77 -21.46 -21.17
N SER A 24 -1.32 -22.57 -20.60
CA SER A 24 -1.40 -23.87 -21.24
C SER A 24 -2.84 -24.35 -21.12
N ALA A 25 -3.60 -24.26 -22.22
CA ALA A 25 -4.95 -24.79 -22.29
C ALA A 25 -4.88 -26.33 -22.24
N SER A 26 -5.15 -26.90 -21.06
CA SER A 26 -5.40 -28.33 -20.92
C SER A 26 -6.78 -28.62 -21.50
N SER A 27 -6.83 -29.39 -22.59
CA SER A 27 -8.06 -29.78 -23.26
C SER A 27 -8.78 -30.87 -22.47
N TYR A 28 -9.64 -30.48 -21.54
CA TYR A 28 -10.77 -31.30 -21.11
C TYR A 28 -11.99 -30.85 -21.90
N GLY A 29 -12.57 -31.78 -22.66
CA GLY A 29 -13.78 -31.58 -23.45
C GLY A 29 -14.98 -31.34 -22.54
N HIS A 30 -15.25 -30.08 -22.23
CA HIS A 30 -16.54 -29.61 -21.76
C HIS A 30 -16.95 -28.49 -22.72
N GLU A 31 -18.20 -28.50 -23.20
CA GLU A 31 -18.72 -27.41 -24.03
C GLU A 31 -18.47 -26.07 -23.31
N THR A 32 -17.47 -25.33 -23.77
CA THR A 32 -17.14 -24.04 -23.15
C THR A 32 -18.27 -23.09 -23.48
N SER A 33 -18.97 -22.60 -22.46
CA SER A 33 -20.05 -21.64 -22.66
C SER A 33 -19.56 -20.42 -23.46
N GLY A 34 -20.46 -19.75 -24.19
CA GLY A 34 -20.09 -18.54 -24.95
C GLY A 34 -19.38 -17.48 -24.09
N SER A 35 -19.72 -17.39 -22.81
CA SER A 35 -19.07 -16.50 -21.84
C SER A 35 -17.63 -16.90 -21.52
N GLN A 36 -17.33 -18.19 -21.34
CA GLN A 36 -15.96 -18.67 -21.12
C GLN A 36 -15.05 -18.36 -22.30
N LYS A 37 -15.54 -18.58 -23.53
CA LYS A 37 -14.80 -18.27 -24.76
C LYS A 37 -14.55 -16.78 -24.92
N ALA A 38 -15.56 -15.94 -24.68
CA ALA A 38 -15.42 -14.48 -24.75
C ALA A 38 -14.42 -13.96 -23.72
N ALA A 39 -14.47 -14.46 -22.48
CA ALA A 39 -13.54 -14.09 -21.42
C ALA A 39 -12.09 -14.48 -21.76
N ALA A 40 -11.87 -15.69 -22.28
CA ALA A 40 -10.56 -16.14 -22.73
C ALA A 40 -10.01 -15.29 -23.89
N GLN A 41 -10.87 -14.89 -24.84
CA GLN A 41 -10.48 -13.97 -25.91
C GLN A 41 -10.08 -12.60 -25.37
N ALA A 42 -10.84 -12.04 -24.42
CA ALA A 42 -10.51 -10.78 -23.78
C ALA A 42 -9.17 -10.86 -23.02
N ALA A 43 -8.93 -11.93 -22.27
CA ALA A 43 -7.66 -12.17 -21.57
C ALA A 43 -6.46 -12.28 -22.55
N GLN A 44 -6.62 -12.98 -23.68
CA GLN A 44 -5.60 -13.05 -24.72
C GLN A 44 -5.32 -11.69 -25.36
N GLN A 45 -6.34 -10.87 -25.59
CA GLN A 45 -6.18 -9.51 -26.11
C GLN A 45 -5.44 -8.62 -25.10
N ALA A 46 -5.84 -8.64 -23.82
CA ALA A 46 -5.16 -7.92 -22.75
C ALA A 46 -3.67 -8.26 -22.69
N THR A 47 -3.36 -9.55 -22.76
CA THR A 47 -1.98 -10.05 -22.81
C THR A 47 -1.18 -9.48 -24.00
N LYS A 48 -1.77 -9.48 -25.20
CA LYS A 48 -1.14 -8.90 -26.39
C LYS A 48 -0.93 -7.39 -26.27
N LEU A 49 -1.88 -6.69 -25.63
CA LEU A 49 -1.82 -5.24 -25.42
C LEU A 49 -0.75 -4.87 -24.37
N LEU A 50 -0.61 -5.65 -23.31
CA LEU A 50 0.48 -5.56 -22.34
C LEU A 50 1.85 -5.67 -23.03
N ALA A 51 2.03 -6.69 -23.89
CA ALA A 51 3.26 -6.88 -24.64
C ALA A 51 3.58 -5.68 -25.58
N LYS A 52 2.54 -5.02 -26.10
CA LYS A 52 2.64 -3.81 -26.93
C LYS A 52 2.73 -2.51 -26.11
N ARG A 53 2.78 -2.59 -24.78
CA ARG A 53 2.75 -1.45 -23.85
C ARG A 53 1.53 -0.53 -23.99
N LYS A 54 0.42 -1.06 -24.52
CA LYS A 54 -0.87 -0.37 -24.62
C LYS A 54 -1.67 -0.59 -23.34
N PHE A 55 -1.23 0.03 -22.25
CA PHE A 55 -1.69 -0.32 -20.90
C PHE A 55 -3.16 0.02 -20.64
N ALA A 56 -3.66 1.15 -21.16
CA ALA A 56 -5.07 1.51 -21.02
C ALA A 56 -6.00 0.49 -21.71
N ASP A 57 -5.72 0.16 -22.98
CA ASP A 57 -6.47 -0.86 -23.73
C ASP A 57 -6.36 -2.24 -23.06
N ALA A 58 -5.19 -2.58 -22.50
CA ALA A 58 -4.99 -3.85 -21.80
C ALA A 58 -5.85 -3.95 -20.54
N VAL A 59 -5.98 -2.85 -19.79
CA VAL A 59 -6.87 -2.76 -18.62
C VAL A 59 -8.30 -3.04 -19.05
N GLU A 60 -8.81 -2.37 -20.08
CA GLU A 60 -10.19 -2.57 -20.56
C GLU A 60 -10.47 -4.04 -20.91
N LYS A 61 -9.54 -4.71 -21.62
CA LYS A 61 -9.70 -6.12 -21.99
C LYS A 61 -9.56 -7.07 -20.79
N ALA A 62 -8.73 -6.75 -19.81
CA ALA A 62 -8.62 -7.54 -18.60
C ALA A 62 -9.84 -7.37 -17.69
N GLU A 63 -10.42 -6.17 -17.61
CA GLU A 63 -11.68 -5.91 -16.89
C GLU A 63 -12.83 -6.69 -17.51
N GLN A 64 -12.92 -6.75 -18.85
CA GLN A 64 -13.89 -7.59 -19.57
C GLN A 64 -13.74 -9.08 -19.24
N ALA A 65 -12.51 -9.58 -19.17
CA ALA A 65 -12.24 -10.98 -18.81
C ALA A 65 -12.70 -11.31 -17.38
N VAL A 66 -12.41 -10.44 -16.41
CA VAL A 66 -12.82 -10.61 -15.01
C VAL A 66 -14.32 -10.44 -14.84
N ALA A 67 -14.95 -9.48 -15.52
CA ALA A 67 -16.41 -9.31 -15.48
C ALA A 67 -17.16 -10.56 -15.98
N ALA A 68 -16.63 -11.22 -17.01
CA ALA A 68 -17.21 -12.44 -17.56
C ALA A 68 -16.92 -13.68 -16.70
N MET A 69 -15.76 -13.75 -16.04
CA MET A 69 -15.38 -14.85 -15.15
C MET A 69 -14.70 -14.34 -13.85
N PRO A 70 -15.50 -13.92 -12.85
CA PRO A 70 -14.97 -13.21 -11.67
C PRO A 70 -14.16 -14.07 -10.72
N HIS A 71 -14.31 -15.40 -10.74
CA HIS A 71 -13.59 -16.33 -9.85
C HIS A 71 -12.37 -16.99 -10.50
N MET A 72 -11.98 -16.56 -11.71
CA MET A 72 -10.77 -17.07 -12.36
C MET A 72 -9.55 -16.30 -11.85
N ALA A 73 -8.75 -16.96 -10.99
CA ALA A 73 -7.54 -16.39 -10.39
C ALA A 73 -6.58 -15.81 -11.44
N GLU A 74 -6.41 -16.51 -12.57
CA GLU A 74 -5.57 -16.09 -13.68
C GLU A 74 -5.99 -14.74 -14.28
N TYR A 75 -7.30 -14.52 -14.46
CA TYR A 75 -7.80 -13.27 -15.04
C TYR A 75 -7.68 -12.11 -14.06
N ARG A 76 -7.87 -12.36 -12.75
CA ARG A 76 -7.58 -11.36 -11.73
C ARG A 76 -6.09 -11.03 -11.67
N ALA A 77 -5.21 -12.02 -11.77
CA ALA A 77 -3.76 -11.80 -11.82
C ALA A 77 -3.36 -10.97 -13.06
N LEU A 78 -3.95 -11.26 -14.21
CA LEU A 78 -3.75 -10.51 -15.46
C LEU A 78 -4.25 -9.07 -15.35
N LEU A 79 -5.44 -8.85 -14.78
CA LEU A 79 -5.97 -7.50 -14.52
C LEU A 79 -5.08 -6.73 -13.54
N GLY A 80 -4.62 -7.38 -12.47
CA GLY A 80 -3.67 -6.81 -11.53
C GLY A 80 -2.35 -6.37 -12.20
N GLN A 81 -1.82 -7.20 -13.11
CA GLN A 81 -0.65 -6.84 -13.92
C GLN A 81 -0.94 -5.67 -14.87
N ALA A 82 -2.13 -5.63 -15.50
CA ALA A 82 -2.55 -4.52 -16.34
C ALA A 82 -2.62 -3.21 -15.54
N TYR A 83 -3.17 -3.23 -14.32
CA TYR A 83 -3.18 -2.06 -13.44
C TYR A 83 -1.79 -1.60 -13.01
N LEU A 84 -0.89 -2.51 -12.63
CA LEU A 84 0.52 -2.16 -12.34
C LEU A 84 1.17 -1.46 -13.54
N SER A 85 0.98 -2.03 -14.73
CA SER A 85 1.56 -1.51 -15.97
C SER A 85 0.94 -0.18 -16.39
N ALA A 86 -0.31 0.08 -15.99
CA ALA A 86 -1.00 1.36 -16.18
C ALA A 86 -0.70 2.39 -15.06
N GLY A 87 0.11 2.06 -14.06
CA GLY A 87 0.42 2.94 -12.93
C GLY A 87 -0.73 3.09 -11.91
N ARG A 88 -1.75 2.23 -11.99
CA ARG A 88 -2.92 2.18 -11.08
C ARG A 88 -2.65 1.24 -9.90
N PHE A 89 -1.83 1.69 -8.96
CA PHE A 89 -1.28 0.83 -7.91
C PHE A 89 -2.31 0.41 -6.83
N GLN A 90 -3.35 1.21 -6.59
CA GLN A 90 -4.38 0.87 -5.59
C GLN A 90 -5.33 -0.23 -6.09
N SER A 91 -5.74 -0.13 -7.36
CA SER A 91 -6.50 -1.15 -8.08
C SER A 91 -5.69 -2.42 -8.25
N ALA A 92 -4.40 -2.29 -8.55
CA ALA A 92 -3.49 -3.43 -8.61
C ALA A 92 -3.41 -4.18 -7.27
N GLU A 93 -3.14 -3.50 -6.16
CA GLU A 93 -3.05 -4.13 -4.83
C GLU A 93 -4.34 -4.89 -4.51
N THR A 94 -5.49 -4.27 -4.78
CA THR A 94 -6.80 -4.86 -4.52
C THR A 94 -7.02 -6.12 -5.36
N THR A 95 -6.82 -6.03 -6.68
CA THR A 95 -7.08 -7.14 -7.61
C THR A 95 -6.11 -8.30 -7.40
N LEU A 96 -4.82 -8.00 -7.16
CA LEU A 96 -3.79 -9.00 -6.90
C LEU A 96 -4.00 -9.69 -5.55
N GLY A 97 -4.50 -8.96 -4.55
CA GLY A 97 -4.95 -9.53 -3.29
C GLY A 97 -6.03 -10.59 -3.50
N ASP A 98 -7.02 -10.31 -4.34
CA ASP A 98 -8.05 -11.29 -4.69
C ASP A 98 -7.48 -12.46 -5.50
N ALA A 99 -6.55 -12.20 -6.42
CA ALA A 99 -5.90 -13.24 -7.22
C ALA A 99 -5.14 -14.26 -6.36
N VAL A 100 -4.39 -13.80 -5.35
CA VAL A 100 -3.65 -14.69 -4.44
C VAL A 100 -4.55 -15.41 -3.43
N LEU A 101 -5.73 -14.86 -3.13
CA LEU A 101 -6.74 -15.58 -2.35
C LEU A 101 -7.35 -16.75 -3.14
N LEU A 102 -7.59 -16.55 -4.44
CA LEU A 102 -8.11 -17.59 -5.33
C LEU A 102 -7.05 -18.65 -5.71
N ASP A 103 -5.80 -18.23 -5.90
CA ASP A 103 -4.66 -19.11 -6.15
C ASP A 103 -3.43 -18.73 -5.30
N PRO A 104 -3.33 -19.28 -4.07
CA PRO A 104 -2.19 -19.03 -3.19
C PRO A 104 -0.85 -19.56 -3.71
N ALA A 105 -0.84 -20.44 -4.74
CA ALA A 105 0.39 -20.98 -5.31
C ALA A 105 1.04 -20.03 -6.34
N ASN A 106 0.28 -19.03 -6.83
CA ASN A 106 0.74 -18.10 -7.85
C ASN A 106 1.77 -17.09 -7.30
N ALA A 107 3.04 -17.49 -7.26
CA ALA A 107 4.14 -16.66 -6.77
C ALA A 107 4.33 -15.37 -7.57
N ARG A 108 3.96 -15.39 -8.84
CA ARG A 108 4.02 -14.21 -9.71
C ARG A 108 2.98 -13.17 -9.32
N ALA A 109 1.75 -13.59 -9.03
CA ALA A 109 0.72 -12.70 -8.49
C ALA A 109 1.14 -12.15 -7.11
N GLY A 110 1.74 -12.99 -6.27
CA GLY A 110 2.32 -12.58 -4.99
C GLY A 110 3.41 -11.52 -5.10
N LEU A 111 4.35 -11.68 -6.04
CA LEU A 111 5.41 -10.70 -6.31
C LEU A 111 4.82 -9.37 -6.82
N ASN A 112 3.87 -9.44 -7.75
CA ASN A 112 3.17 -8.26 -8.24
C ASN A 112 2.38 -7.55 -7.12
N LEU A 113 1.76 -8.32 -6.22
CA LEU A 113 1.04 -7.77 -5.05
C LEU A 113 2.01 -7.00 -4.14
N ALA A 114 3.17 -7.60 -3.83
CA ALA A 114 4.20 -6.93 -3.04
C ALA A 114 4.66 -5.63 -3.71
N LEU A 115 4.85 -5.62 -5.03
CA LEU A 115 5.24 -4.42 -5.76
C LEU A 115 4.16 -3.31 -5.71
N ALA A 116 2.88 -3.68 -5.83
CA ALA A 116 1.77 -2.74 -5.66
C ALA A 116 1.71 -2.19 -4.23
N GLN A 117 1.95 -3.03 -3.22
CA GLN A 117 2.03 -2.62 -1.82
C GLN A 117 3.19 -1.64 -1.57
N VAL A 118 4.37 -1.89 -2.15
CA VAL A 118 5.50 -0.93 -2.11
C VAL A 118 5.08 0.40 -2.73
N ALA A 119 4.47 0.40 -3.92
CA ALA A 119 4.03 1.62 -4.60
C ALA A 119 3.02 2.42 -3.76
N ASN A 120 2.18 1.74 -2.97
CA ASN A 120 1.23 2.34 -2.03
C ASN A 120 1.84 2.67 -0.66
N ALA A 121 3.17 2.65 -0.53
CA ALA A 121 3.93 2.90 0.71
C ALA A 121 3.59 1.94 1.87
N ARG A 122 3.19 0.70 1.56
CA ARG A 122 2.87 -0.38 2.50
C ARG A 122 3.99 -1.43 2.55
N SER A 123 5.21 -0.98 2.84
CA SER A 123 6.40 -1.83 2.87
C SER A 123 6.31 -2.99 3.87
N ASP A 124 5.66 -2.78 5.01
CA ASP A 124 5.40 -3.81 6.01
C ASP A 124 4.56 -4.97 5.43
N ARG A 125 3.50 -4.64 4.70
CA ARG A 125 2.66 -5.64 4.00
C ARG A 125 3.40 -6.29 2.86
N ALA A 126 4.17 -5.53 2.08
CA ALA A 126 5.00 -6.07 1.02
C ALA A 126 5.98 -7.13 1.55
N LEU A 127 6.66 -6.85 2.65
CA LEU A 127 7.59 -7.79 3.28
C LEU A 127 6.89 -9.06 3.80
N ALA A 128 5.68 -8.93 4.37
CA ALA A 128 4.89 -10.08 4.79
C ALA A 128 4.44 -10.94 3.60
N THR A 129 3.96 -10.31 2.52
CA THR A 129 3.61 -10.99 1.26
C THR A 129 4.83 -11.73 0.69
N LEU A 130 6.00 -11.09 0.65
CA LEU A 130 7.22 -11.70 0.14
C LEU A 130 7.66 -12.92 0.95
N ASP A 131 7.47 -12.92 2.27
CA ASP A 131 7.79 -14.08 3.10
C ASP A 131 6.91 -15.30 2.77
N VAL A 132 5.63 -15.10 2.44
CA VAL A 132 4.72 -16.18 2.01
C VAL A 132 5.20 -16.85 0.72
N TYR A 133 5.83 -16.08 -0.18
CA TYR A 133 6.25 -16.55 -1.50
C TYR A 133 7.75 -16.83 -1.61
N ARG A 134 8.52 -16.70 -0.53
CA ARG A 134 9.98 -16.82 -0.52
C ARG A 134 10.49 -18.04 -1.28
N ASP A 135 9.96 -19.22 -0.96
CA ASP A 135 10.46 -20.49 -1.49
C ASP A 135 9.98 -20.78 -2.92
N ARG A 136 9.09 -19.92 -3.46
CA ARG A 136 8.54 -20.03 -4.82
C ARG A 136 9.09 -18.97 -5.78
N LEU A 137 9.86 -18.01 -5.27
CA LEU A 137 10.49 -16.95 -6.05
C LEU A 137 11.96 -17.30 -6.30
N SER A 138 12.49 -16.85 -7.44
CA SER A 138 13.93 -16.89 -7.66
C SER A 138 14.63 -16.00 -6.63
N ALA A 139 15.83 -16.38 -6.17
CA ALA A 139 16.59 -15.57 -5.22
C ALA A 139 16.85 -14.15 -5.76
N ALA A 140 17.03 -14.01 -7.07
CA ALA A 140 17.20 -12.73 -7.75
C ALA A 140 15.95 -11.83 -7.67
N ASP A 141 14.75 -12.38 -7.90
CA ASP A 141 13.50 -11.63 -7.84
C ASP A 141 13.10 -11.32 -6.39
N PHE A 142 13.25 -12.29 -5.48
CA PHE A 142 12.99 -12.11 -4.05
C PHE A 142 13.92 -11.03 -3.47
N GLY A 143 15.22 -11.09 -3.74
CA GLY A 143 16.19 -10.12 -3.25
C GLY A 143 15.93 -8.70 -3.77
N LEU A 144 15.58 -8.54 -5.05
CA LEU A 144 15.21 -7.23 -5.59
C LEU A 144 13.92 -6.70 -4.95
N ALA A 145 12.91 -7.55 -4.75
CA ALA A 145 11.66 -7.15 -4.11
C ALA A 145 11.87 -6.71 -2.65
N LEU A 146 12.77 -7.39 -1.91
CA LEU A 146 13.19 -6.94 -0.57
C LEU A 146 13.83 -5.55 -0.61
N ALA A 147 14.67 -5.28 -1.62
CA ALA A 147 15.34 -3.99 -1.75
C ALA A 147 14.33 -2.86 -1.94
N LEU A 148 13.35 -3.08 -2.82
CA LEU A 148 12.26 -2.12 -3.10
C LEU A 148 11.33 -1.94 -1.88
N ALA A 149 11.07 -3.01 -1.13
CA ALA A 149 10.33 -2.93 0.11
C ALA A 149 11.11 -2.25 1.26
N GLY A 150 12.41 -2.00 1.07
CA GLY A 150 13.27 -1.27 1.99
C GLY A 150 14.07 -2.14 2.97
N ASP A 151 13.97 -3.47 2.90
CA ASP A 151 14.82 -4.41 3.66
C ASP A 151 16.16 -4.61 2.95
N LEU A 152 16.94 -3.53 2.89
CA LEU A 152 18.20 -3.46 2.13
C LEU A 152 19.24 -4.45 2.65
N THR A 153 19.28 -4.68 3.97
CA THR A 153 20.16 -5.69 4.59
C THR A 153 19.79 -7.10 4.14
N GLY A 154 18.50 -7.47 4.21
CA GLY A 154 18.03 -8.76 3.71
C GLY A 154 18.26 -8.91 2.21
N ALA A 155 17.97 -7.88 1.43
CA ALA A 155 18.15 -7.85 -0.02
C ALA A 155 19.60 -8.11 -0.43
N THR A 156 20.54 -7.36 0.14
CA THR A 156 21.98 -7.53 -0.14
C THR A 156 22.48 -8.91 0.26
N SER A 157 22.08 -9.42 1.43
CA SER A 157 22.44 -10.79 1.84
C SER A 157 21.94 -11.86 0.86
N VAL A 158 20.68 -11.77 0.43
CA VAL A 158 20.08 -12.73 -0.53
C VAL A 158 20.77 -12.63 -1.89
N LEU A 159 20.97 -11.41 -2.40
CA LEU A 159 21.54 -11.20 -3.74
C LEU A 159 23.04 -11.52 -3.81
N GLU A 160 23.79 -11.26 -2.75
CA GLU A 160 25.19 -11.69 -2.66
C GLU A 160 25.30 -13.22 -2.70
N ALA A 161 24.39 -13.96 -2.05
CA ALA A 161 24.32 -15.41 -2.16
C ALA A 161 23.93 -15.84 -3.58
N ALA A 162 22.92 -15.20 -4.17
CA ALA A 162 22.42 -15.52 -5.51
C ALA A 162 23.50 -15.35 -6.60
N VAL A 163 24.35 -14.31 -6.53
CA VAL A 163 25.44 -14.09 -7.51
C VAL A 163 26.53 -15.17 -7.44
N ARG A 164 26.64 -15.91 -6.33
CA ARG A 164 27.59 -17.03 -6.19
C ARG A 164 27.03 -18.37 -6.71
N ALA A 165 25.73 -18.42 -7.03
CA ALA A 165 25.09 -19.62 -7.52
C ALA A 165 25.46 -19.89 -9.00
N PRO A 166 25.55 -21.16 -9.44
CA PRO A 166 25.92 -21.50 -10.82
C PRO A 166 25.02 -20.87 -11.90
N GLU A 167 23.75 -20.67 -11.59
CA GLU A 167 22.73 -20.07 -12.46
C GLU A 167 22.75 -18.54 -12.51
N ALA A 168 23.69 -17.88 -11.81
CA ALA A 168 23.77 -16.44 -11.73
C ALA A 168 24.05 -15.78 -13.10
N ASP A 169 23.09 -14.97 -13.54
CA ASP A 169 23.14 -14.23 -14.80
C ASP A 169 23.44 -12.73 -14.59
N ALA A 170 23.56 -11.99 -15.70
CA ALA A 170 23.72 -10.54 -15.67
C ALA A 170 22.58 -9.86 -14.89
N ARG A 171 21.33 -10.34 -15.01
CA ARG A 171 20.19 -9.79 -14.26
C ARG A 171 20.42 -9.88 -12.75
N THR A 172 20.89 -11.02 -12.26
CA THR A 172 21.17 -11.23 -10.83
C THR A 172 22.26 -10.26 -10.33
N ARG A 173 23.33 -10.04 -11.11
CA ARG A 173 24.37 -9.04 -10.81
C ARG A 173 23.85 -7.61 -10.82
N GLN A 174 23.04 -7.25 -11.82
CA GLN A 174 22.43 -5.91 -11.89
C GLN A 174 21.44 -5.66 -10.73
N ASN A 175 20.69 -6.69 -10.30
CA ASN A 175 19.84 -6.59 -9.12
C ASN A 175 20.67 -6.35 -7.84
N LEU A 176 21.79 -7.06 -7.66
CA LEU A 176 22.70 -6.82 -6.54
C LEU A 176 23.28 -5.40 -6.58
N ALA A 177 23.69 -4.94 -7.76
CA ALA A 177 24.22 -3.61 -7.96
C ALA A 177 23.19 -2.51 -7.61
N LEU A 178 21.92 -2.69 -8.00
CA LEU A 178 20.82 -1.81 -7.59
C LEU A 178 20.59 -1.86 -6.07
N ALA A 179 20.60 -3.05 -5.45
CA ALA A 179 20.46 -3.16 -4.00
C ALA A 179 21.59 -2.44 -3.25
N TYR A 180 22.83 -2.50 -3.76
CA TYR A 180 23.92 -1.69 -3.25
C TYR A 180 23.65 -0.19 -3.40
N ALA A 181 23.19 0.27 -4.56
CA ALA A 181 22.85 1.68 -4.79
C ALA A 181 21.77 2.18 -3.81
N LEU A 182 20.68 1.41 -3.64
CA LEU A 182 19.61 1.72 -2.68
C LEU A 182 20.11 1.72 -1.23
N SER A 183 21.14 0.94 -0.90
CA SER A 183 21.82 0.93 0.40
C SER A 183 22.92 2.00 0.57
N ASN A 184 23.02 2.96 -0.36
CA ASN A 184 24.03 4.01 -0.40
C ASN A 184 25.48 3.48 -0.55
N ARG A 185 25.64 2.23 -1.02
CA ARG A 185 26.93 1.57 -1.29
C ARG A 185 27.33 1.76 -2.75
N TRP A 186 27.49 3.02 -3.16
CA TRP A 186 27.68 3.43 -4.57
C TRP A 186 28.93 2.83 -5.24
N ARG A 187 30.00 2.63 -4.47
CA ARG A 187 31.23 2.04 -4.99
C ARG A 187 31.00 0.59 -5.39
N GLU A 188 30.40 -0.20 -4.52
CA GLU A 188 30.05 -1.60 -4.79
C GLU A 188 29.02 -1.73 -5.91
N ALA A 189 28.00 -0.86 -5.92
CA ALA A 189 27.03 -0.78 -7.00
C ALA A 189 27.71 -0.61 -8.37
N ARG A 190 28.64 0.36 -8.48
CA ARG A 190 29.35 0.63 -9.73
C ARG A 190 30.25 -0.52 -10.15
N ILE A 191 30.98 -1.13 -9.21
CA ILE A 191 31.87 -2.29 -9.50
C ILE A 191 31.04 -3.48 -10.01
N MET A 192 29.91 -3.77 -9.36
CA MET A 192 29.06 -4.88 -9.76
C MET A 192 28.39 -4.61 -11.12
N ALA A 193 27.87 -3.41 -11.35
CA ALA A 193 27.24 -3.04 -12.61
C ALA A 193 28.20 -3.04 -13.81
N ALA A 194 29.47 -2.67 -13.59
CA ALA A 194 30.51 -2.62 -14.62
C ALA A 194 30.87 -4.00 -15.19
N GLN A 195 30.46 -5.10 -14.54
CA GLN A 195 30.71 -6.44 -15.06
C GLN A 195 29.91 -6.73 -16.35
N ASP A 196 28.75 -6.08 -16.53
CA ASP A 196 27.85 -6.34 -17.65
C ASP A 196 27.65 -5.13 -18.57
N LEU A 197 28.23 -3.98 -18.25
CA LEU A 197 28.01 -2.71 -18.95
C LEU A 197 29.32 -2.08 -19.42
N SER A 198 29.29 -1.47 -20.60
CA SER A 198 30.36 -0.58 -21.06
C SER A 198 30.43 0.69 -20.19
N GLY A 199 31.58 1.38 -20.21
CA GLY A 199 31.77 2.63 -19.44
C GLY A 199 30.68 3.68 -19.71
N ASP A 200 30.30 3.87 -20.98
CA ASP A 200 29.26 4.83 -21.36
C ASP A 200 27.88 4.44 -20.83
N ALA A 201 27.52 3.15 -20.91
CA ALA A 201 26.24 2.65 -20.41
C ALA A 201 26.17 2.66 -18.87
N LEU A 202 27.32 2.44 -18.20
CA LEU A 202 27.43 2.44 -16.75
C LEU A 202 27.07 3.80 -16.16
N TYR A 203 27.54 4.91 -16.75
CA TYR A 203 27.22 6.26 -16.26
C TYR A 203 25.70 6.53 -16.27
N GLY A 204 25.03 6.19 -17.38
CA GLY A 204 23.58 6.29 -17.49
C GLY A 204 22.86 5.44 -16.44
N ARG A 205 23.27 4.17 -16.28
CA ARG A 205 22.69 3.27 -15.29
C ARG A 205 22.84 3.78 -13.86
N MET A 206 24.02 4.29 -13.49
CA MET A 206 24.26 4.83 -12.15
C MET A 206 23.40 6.09 -11.89
N THR A 207 23.15 6.90 -12.93
CA THR A 207 22.27 8.08 -12.84
C THR A 207 20.81 7.67 -12.61
N GLU A 208 20.32 6.66 -13.32
CA GLU A 208 18.98 6.11 -13.11
C GLU A 208 18.79 5.56 -11.69
N TRP A 209 19.78 4.82 -11.17
CA TRP A 209 19.73 4.29 -9.81
C TRP A 209 19.84 5.37 -8.74
N ALA A 210 20.56 6.46 -9.00
CA ALA A 210 20.56 7.64 -8.13
C ALA A 210 19.16 8.26 -7.99
N ALA A 211 18.41 8.35 -9.09
CA ALA A 211 17.02 8.81 -9.05
C ALA A 211 16.11 7.83 -8.27
N LEU A 212 16.31 6.52 -8.44
CA LEU A 212 15.54 5.49 -7.71
C LEU A 212 15.87 5.42 -6.20
N ALA A 213 17.08 5.80 -5.79
CA ALA A 213 17.47 5.83 -4.38
C ALA A 213 16.91 7.03 -3.61
N MET A 214 16.47 8.08 -4.32
CA MET A 214 15.86 9.30 -3.75
C MET A 214 14.53 9.63 -4.45
N PRO A 215 13.53 8.74 -4.37
CA PRO A 215 12.26 8.97 -5.05
C PRO A 215 11.43 10.02 -4.29
N ALA A 216 10.63 10.85 -4.98
CA ALA A 216 9.75 11.79 -4.29
C ALA A 216 8.55 11.07 -3.62
N SER A 217 8.19 9.88 -4.11
CA SER A 217 7.22 8.97 -3.48
C SER A 217 7.52 7.50 -3.78
N ALA A 218 7.00 6.59 -2.96
CA ALA A 218 7.14 5.16 -3.20
C ALA A 218 6.52 4.73 -4.55
N SER A 219 5.42 5.35 -4.94
CA SER A 219 4.78 5.14 -6.25
C SER A 219 5.69 5.54 -7.41
N GLN A 220 6.43 6.64 -7.30
CA GLN A 220 7.40 7.05 -8.32
C GLN A 220 8.59 6.10 -8.41
N GLN A 221 9.05 5.54 -7.29
CA GLN A 221 10.14 4.56 -7.30
C GLN A 221 9.76 3.31 -8.10
N VAL A 222 8.60 2.73 -7.80
CA VAL A 222 8.09 1.55 -8.52
C VAL A 222 7.79 1.89 -9.98
N ALA A 223 7.20 3.06 -10.23
CA ALA A 223 6.89 3.51 -11.58
C ALA A 223 8.14 3.69 -12.45
N GLY A 224 9.21 4.25 -11.89
CA GLY A 224 10.51 4.38 -12.56
C GLY A 224 11.13 3.04 -12.94
N LEU A 225 11.02 2.03 -12.05
CA LEU A 225 11.49 0.68 -12.34
C LEU A 225 10.66 0.00 -13.44
N LEU A 226 9.34 0.17 -13.41
CA LEU A 226 8.44 -0.39 -14.43
C LEU A 226 8.42 0.42 -15.73
N ASN A 227 9.05 1.59 -15.74
CA ASN A 227 8.98 2.58 -16.82
C ASN A 227 7.52 2.93 -17.17
N VAL A 228 6.74 3.31 -16.15
CA VAL A 228 5.33 3.73 -16.27
C VAL A 228 5.13 5.06 -15.55
N THR A 229 4.00 5.72 -15.79
CA THR A 229 3.63 6.95 -15.08
C THR A 229 2.64 6.59 -13.98
N PRO A 230 2.87 6.98 -12.71
CA PRO A 230 1.87 6.78 -11.66
C PRO A 230 0.62 7.61 -11.97
N VAL A 231 -0.57 7.01 -11.82
CA VAL A 231 -1.86 7.67 -12.05
C VAL A 231 -2.63 7.76 -10.74
N ALA A 232 -3.38 8.84 -10.55
CA ALA A 232 -4.34 8.94 -9.45
C ALA A 232 -5.41 7.86 -9.62
N ASP A 233 -5.53 6.98 -8.64
CA ASP A 233 -6.32 5.76 -8.74
C ASP A 233 -7.35 5.71 -7.61
N SER A 234 -8.63 5.88 -7.94
CA SER A 234 -9.74 5.81 -6.98
C SER A 234 -10.08 4.37 -6.55
N GLY A 235 -9.41 3.37 -7.12
CA GLY A 235 -9.66 1.95 -6.89
C GLY A 235 -10.40 1.29 -8.04
N LEU A 236 -10.99 0.12 -7.78
CA LEU A 236 -11.66 -0.68 -8.79
C LEU A 236 -12.87 0.06 -9.40
N PRO A 237 -13.19 -0.16 -10.69
CA PRO A 237 -14.46 0.25 -11.26
C PRO A 237 -15.64 -0.27 -10.43
N GLU A 238 -16.71 0.52 -10.32
CA GLU A 238 -17.87 0.21 -9.46
C GLU A 238 -18.44 -1.19 -9.69
N GLN A 239 -18.56 -1.61 -10.95
CA GLN A 239 -19.08 -2.94 -11.30
C GLN A 239 -18.23 -4.08 -10.71
N LEU A 240 -16.90 -3.97 -10.78
CA LEU A 240 -15.98 -4.97 -10.23
C LEU A 240 -15.92 -4.89 -8.70
N ALA A 241 -16.04 -3.68 -8.12
CA ALA A 241 -16.09 -3.48 -6.68
C ALA A 241 -17.36 -4.06 -6.04
N LEU A 242 -18.51 -3.92 -6.71
CA LEU A 242 -19.78 -4.48 -6.27
C LEU A 242 -19.77 -6.01 -6.35
N ALA A 243 -19.27 -6.60 -7.46
CA ALA A 243 -19.14 -8.05 -7.59
C ALA A 243 -18.31 -8.65 -6.44
N ARG A 244 -17.18 -8.02 -6.12
CA ARG A 244 -16.34 -8.41 -4.97
C ARG A 244 -17.08 -8.31 -3.64
N SER A 245 -17.88 -7.26 -3.45
CA SER A 245 -18.61 -7.05 -2.19
C SER A 245 -19.66 -8.15 -1.97
N SER A 246 -20.35 -8.56 -3.04
CA SER A 246 -21.27 -9.69 -3.03
C SER A 246 -20.55 -11.00 -2.67
N ASP A 247 -19.35 -11.24 -3.22
CA ASP A 247 -18.53 -12.41 -2.89
C ASP A 247 -18.16 -12.45 -1.39
N VAL A 248 -17.75 -11.31 -0.83
CA VAL A 248 -17.38 -11.21 0.59
C VAL A 248 -18.60 -11.43 1.50
N GLN A 249 -19.77 -10.88 1.13
CA GLN A 249 -21.02 -11.09 1.86
C GLN A 249 -21.45 -12.56 1.81
N ALA A 250 -21.35 -13.21 0.64
CA ALA A 250 -21.65 -14.64 0.50
C ALA A 250 -20.69 -15.50 1.33
N ALA A 251 -19.39 -15.19 1.33
CA ALA A 251 -18.40 -15.92 2.13
C ALA A 251 -18.64 -15.78 3.64
N GLN A 252 -19.10 -14.61 4.11
CA GLN A 252 -19.45 -14.37 5.52
C GLN A 252 -20.81 -14.97 5.92
N ALA A 253 -21.70 -15.21 4.96
CA ALA A 253 -23.00 -15.83 5.18
C ALA A 253 -22.94 -17.37 5.18
N THR A 254 -21.86 -17.98 4.72
CA THR A 254 -21.63 -19.42 4.89
C THR A 254 -21.47 -19.74 6.38
N PRO A 255 -22.36 -20.55 7.01
CA PRO A 255 -22.16 -20.97 8.38
C PRO A 255 -20.82 -21.70 8.46
N ALA A 256 -19.91 -21.22 9.31
CA ALA A 256 -18.75 -22.01 9.70
C ALA A 256 -19.26 -23.38 10.11
N ALA A 257 -18.79 -24.44 9.43
CA ALA A 257 -19.14 -25.80 9.80
C ALA A 257 -18.87 -25.94 11.30
N ALA A 258 -19.95 -26.11 12.06
CA ALA A 258 -19.85 -26.34 13.49
C ALA A 258 -18.86 -27.49 13.69
N PRO A 259 -17.89 -27.39 14.60
CA PRO A 259 -17.04 -28.52 14.90
C PRO A 259 -17.97 -29.68 15.25
N ALA A 260 -17.79 -30.81 14.59
CA ALA A 260 -18.54 -32.01 14.88
C ALA A 260 -18.43 -32.26 16.39
N ASN A 261 -19.53 -32.10 17.12
CA ASN A 261 -19.59 -32.39 18.52
C ASN A 261 -19.18 -33.86 18.68
N VAL A 262 -18.03 -34.09 19.30
CA VAL A 262 -17.74 -35.39 19.90
C VAL A 262 -18.80 -35.57 20.98
N GLU A 263 -19.68 -36.53 20.74
CA GLU A 263 -20.74 -36.93 21.65
C GLU A 263 -20.11 -37.50 22.91
N VAL A 264 -19.87 -36.63 23.89
CA VAL A 264 -19.59 -37.04 25.26
C VAL A 264 -20.94 -37.20 25.92
N ALA A 265 -21.32 -38.46 26.16
CA ALA A 265 -22.50 -38.84 26.90
C ALA A 265 -22.50 -38.13 28.27
N ALA A 266 -23.40 -37.15 28.43
CA ALA A 266 -23.68 -36.53 29.72
C ALA A 266 -24.90 -37.22 30.33
N ALA A 267 -24.68 -37.85 31.48
CA ALA A 267 -25.73 -38.38 32.33
C ALA A 267 -26.72 -37.27 32.72
N GLN A 268 -28.01 -37.56 32.58
CA GLN A 268 -29.10 -36.71 33.08
C GLN A 268 -29.08 -36.66 34.61
N PRO A 269 -29.31 -35.48 35.20
CA PRO A 269 -30.02 -35.40 36.47
C PRO A 269 -31.40 -34.77 36.26
N ASP A 270 -32.31 -35.27 37.08
CA ASP A 270 -33.75 -35.04 37.07
C ASP A 270 -34.20 -33.59 37.15
N ALA A 271 -35.37 -33.38 36.57
CA ALA A 271 -36.10 -32.13 36.49
C ALA A 271 -36.81 -31.78 37.80
N ASP A 272 -36.77 -30.50 38.16
CA ASP A 272 -37.81 -29.82 38.93
C ASP A 272 -38.12 -28.47 38.25
N PRO A 273 -39.40 -28.09 38.08
CA PRO A 273 -39.77 -26.96 37.21
C PRO A 273 -39.68 -25.62 37.96
N ALA A 274 -38.96 -24.65 37.38
CA ALA A 274 -38.96 -23.25 37.77
C ALA A 274 -39.67 -22.40 36.68
N PRO A 275 -40.18 -21.20 37.03
CA PRO A 275 -41.45 -20.69 36.54
C PRO A 275 -41.38 -20.05 35.14
N VAL A 276 -42.51 -20.12 34.46
CA VAL A 276 -42.78 -19.48 33.16
C VAL A 276 -42.74 -17.96 33.34
N PHE A 277 -41.76 -17.30 32.71
CA PHE A 277 -41.79 -15.87 32.48
C PHE A 277 -42.24 -15.61 31.04
N GLU A 278 -43.46 -15.11 30.92
CA GLU A 278 -44.11 -14.70 29.69
C GLU A 278 -43.45 -13.39 29.20
N VAL A 279 -42.72 -13.44 28.07
CA VAL A 279 -42.18 -12.24 27.44
C VAL A 279 -43.25 -11.65 26.54
N SER A 280 -43.90 -10.61 27.05
CA SER A 280 -44.87 -9.77 26.35
C SER A 280 -44.24 -9.11 25.12
N GLN A 281 -44.87 -9.31 23.95
CA GLN A 281 -44.49 -8.68 22.69
C GLN A 281 -44.89 -7.19 22.69
N ALA A 282 -43.92 -6.30 22.45
CA ALA A 282 -44.19 -4.88 22.21
C ALA A 282 -44.58 -4.67 20.73
N PRO A 283 -45.62 -3.86 20.44
CA PRO A 283 -46.17 -3.71 19.10
C PRO A 283 -45.38 -2.74 18.21
N ALA A 284 -45.34 -3.04 16.92
CA ALA A 284 -44.89 -2.16 15.85
C ALA A 284 -45.87 -0.98 15.64
N PRO A 285 -45.39 0.23 15.27
CA PRO A 285 -46.25 1.26 14.74
C PRO A 285 -46.31 1.18 13.21
N VAL A 286 -47.54 1.10 12.69
CA VAL A 286 -47.87 1.21 11.27
C VAL A 286 -48.38 2.63 10.98
N ALA A 287 -47.73 3.25 9.99
CA ALA A 287 -48.17 4.26 9.02
C ALA A 287 -48.95 5.53 9.44
N GLN A 288 -48.54 6.66 8.88
CA GLN A 288 -49.42 7.43 7.98
C GLN A 288 -48.64 8.21 6.91
N VAL A 289 -49.15 8.09 5.69
CA VAL A 289 -48.73 8.71 4.43
C VAL A 289 -49.49 10.02 4.25
N ALA A 290 -48.83 11.07 3.74
CA ALA A 290 -49.47 12.09 2.91
C ALA A 290 -48.44 12.77 2.00
N GLU A 291 -48.72 12.71 0.70
CA GLU A 291 -48.00 13.35 -0.42
C GLU A 291 -47.96 14.88 -0.32
N GLN A 292 -46.92 15.49 -0.89
CA GLN A 292 -47.05 16.41 -2.04
C GLN A 292 -45.67 16.92 -2.53
N SER A 293 -45.45 16.80 -3.84
CA SER A 293 -44.52 17.52 -4.71
C SER A 293 -45.38 18.09 -5.87
N PRO A 294 -44.99 19.10 -6.68
CA PRO A 294 -43.65 19.21 -7.29
C PRO A 294 -43.11 20.62 -7.67
N ALA A 295 -41.82 20.63 -8.07
CA ALA A 295 -41.12 21.38 -9.13
C ALA A 295 -41.26 22.92 -9.30
N PRO A 296 -40.17 23.55 -9.80
CA PRO A 296 -40.33 24.38 -10.99
C PRO A 296 -39.27 24.11 -12.08
N THR A 297 -39.70 24.24 -13.34
CA THR A 297 -38.91 24.36 -14.57
C THR A 297 -39.38 25.66 -15.33
N PRO A 298 -38.80 26.05 -16.48
CA PRO A 298 -37.62 26.90 -16.65
C PRO A 298 -37.97 28.12 -17.57
N VAL A 299 -37.02 28.57 -18.44
CA VAL A 299 -37.11 29.52 -19.60
C VAL A 299 -36.34 30.82 -19.34
N ALA A 300 -35.10 30.95 -19.84
CA ALA A 300 -34.63 31.43 -21.17
C ALA A 300 -34.55 32.98 -21.21
N THR A 301 -33.62 33.66 -21.89
CA THR A 301 -33.10 33.45 -23.25
C THR A 301 -31.73 34.14 -23.46
N ASP A 302 -31.06 33.63 -24.48
CA ASP A 302 -29.87 34.08 -25.20
C ASP A 302 -29.76 35.59 -25.48
N ALA A 303 -28.53 36.09 -25.69
CA ALA A 303 -28.02 36.35 -27.05
C ALA A 303 -26.84 37.35 -27.10
N VAL A 304 -25.73 36.85 -27.68
CA VAL A 304 -24.91 37.48 -28.73
C VAL A 304 -23.82 38.50 -28.35
N ALA A 305 -22.58 38.09 -28.69
CA ALA A 305 -21.45 38.77 -29.36
C ALA A 305 -21.24 40.30 -29.15
N THR A 306 -20.02 40.84 -29.09
CA THR A 306 -18.98 40.77 -30.14
C THR A 306 -17.66 41.36 -29.62
N GLU A 307 -16.62 41.15 -30.42
CA GLU A 307 -15.18 41.32 -30.23
C GLU A 307 -14.61 42.72 -29.90
N ALA A 308 -13.41 42.65 -29.31
CA ALA A 308 -12.18 43.45 -29.50
C ALA A 308 -12.18 44.99 -29.39
N ILE A 309 -11.21 45.52 -28.64
CA ILE A 309 -10.13 46.44 -29.08
C ILE A 309 -9.16 46.65 -27.89
N ALA A 310 -7.88 46.84 -28.22
CA ALA A 310 -6.74 46.94 -27.31
C ALA A 310 -6.46 48.37 -26.79
N THR A 311 -5.51 48.40 -25.83
CA THR A 311 -4.55 49.47 -25.45
C THR A 311 -4.92 50.62 -24.49
N GLU A 312 -4.07 50.66 -23.45
CA GLU A 312 -3.48 51.81 -22.73
C GLU A 312 -4.16 52.46 -21.52
N ALA A 313 -3.26 52.86 -20.60
CA ALA A 313 -3.46 53.17 -19.19
C ALA A 313 -3.62 54.66 -18.93
N VAL A 314 -4.48 55.05 -17.96
CA VAL A 314 -4.37 56.34 -17.25
C VAL A 314 -4.84 56.20 -15.80
N ALA A 315 -4.13 56.91 -14.91
CA ALA A 315 -4.18 56.91 -13.45
C ALA A 315 -5.54 57.25 -12.81
N ALA A 316 -5.77 56.66 -11.63
CA ALA A 316 -6.94 56.86 -10.79
C ALA A 316 -6.82 58.11 -9.88
N MET A 317 -7.88 58.91 -9.85
CA MET A 317 -8.16 59.90 -8.79
C MET A 317 -9.25 59.36 -7.84
N PRO A 318 -9.26 59.73 -6.55
CA PRO A 318 -10.14 59.11 -5.54
C PRO A 318 -11.58 59.68 -5.57
N ALA A 319 -12.54 58.79 -5.32
CA ALA A 319 -13.99 59.07 -5.26
C ALA A 319 -14.44 59.70 -3.91
N PRO A 320 -15.58 60.42 -3.87
CA PRO A 320 -16.02 61.18 -2.71
C PRO A 320 -16.76 60.33 -1.65
N LEU A 321 -16.64 60.75 -0.39
CA LEU A 321 -17.25 60.13 0.79
C LEU A 321 -18.73 60.51 0.92
N ILE A 322 -19.62 59.51 0.99
CA ILE A 322 -21.03 59.67 1.40
C ILE A 322 -21.13 59.43 2.91
N ARG A 323 -21.65 60.42 3.66
CA ARG A 323 -21.96 60.32 5.09
C ARG A 323 -23.29 59.59 5.31
N ALA A 324 -23.28 58.54 6.15
CA ALA A 324 -24.48 57.87 6.64
C ALA A 324 -25.02 58.54 7.93
N ALA A 325 -26.34 58.57 8.08
CA ALA A 325 -27.05 59.17 9.20
C ALA A 325 -26.90 58.37 10.51
N ALA A 326 -26.77 59.08 11.63
CA ALA A 326 -26.62 58.50 12.96
C ALA A 326 -27.99 58.36 13.65
N ASN A 327 -28.48 57.13 13.79
CA ASN A 327 -29.51 56.78 14.78
C ASN A 327 -28.97 55.63 15.65
N PRO A 328 -28.90 55.79 17.00
CA PRO A 328 -28.33 54.77 17.87
C PRO A 328 -29.33 53.62 18.14
N ILE A 329 -28.98 52.42 17.69
CA ILE A 329 -29.64 51.17 18.09
C ILE A 329 -29.11 50.80 19.49
N LYS A 330 -30.00 50.70 20.48
CA LYS A 330 -29.67 50.18 21.82
C LYS A 330 -29.37 48.68 21.73
N GLN A 331 -28.09 48.29 21.72
CA GLN A 331 -27.68 46.91 21.93
C GLN A 331 -27.79 46.55 23.42
N VAL A 332 -28.69 45.61 23.73
CA VAL A 332 -28.71 44.94 25.04
C VAL A 332 -27.56 43.93 25.05
N VAL A 333 -26.49 44.25 25.79
CA VAL A 333 -25.37 43.34 26.00
C VAL A 333 -25.77 42.33 27.08
N VAL A 334 -26.00 41.09 26.68
CA VAL A 334 -26.07 39.96 27.61
C VAL A 334 -24.63 39.61 28.02
N PRO A 335 -24.27 39.57 29.31
CA PRO A 335 -22.92 39.23 29.71
C PRO A 335 -22.65 37.76 29.35
N ALA A 336 -21.66 37.54 28.50
CA ALA A 336 -21.15 36.21 28.18
C ALA A 336 -20.70 35.52 29.47
N SER A 337 -21.33 34.40 29.82
CA SER A 337 -20.77 33.48 30.80
C SER A 337 -19.36 33.10 30.34
N LYS A 338 -18.37 33.38 31.19
CA LYS A 338 -16.99 32.96 30.98
C LYS A 338 -16.94 31.43 30.94
N VAL A 339 -17.03 30.86 29.74
CA VAL A 339 -16.54 29.50 29.51
C VAL A 339 -15.03 29.58 29.71
N ALA A 340 -14.55 28.96 30.79
CA ALA A 340 -13.13 28.82 31.03
C ALA A 340 -12.50 28.19 29.77
N PRO A 341 -11.38 28.72 29.25
CA PRO A 341 -10.71 28.08 28.13
C PRO A 341 -10.40 26.64 28.55
N VAL A 342 -10.88 25.67 27.77
CA VAL A 342 -10.42 24.29 27.89
C VAL A 342 -8.93 24.35 27.67
N ARG A 343 -8.16 24.23 28.76
CA ARG A 343 -6.72 24.11 28.72
C ARG A 343 -6.43 22.94 27.78
N SER A 344 -5.90 23.21 26.59
CA SER A 344 -5.34 22.17 25.76
C SER A 344 -4.35 21.42 26.64
N ALA A 345 -4.58 20.12 26.83
CA ALA A 345 -3.65 19.29 27.58
C ALA A 345 -2.25 19.52 27.01
N PRO A 346 -1.22 19.73 27.85
CA PRO A 346 0.13 19.98 27.36
C PRO A 346 0.50 18.86 26.38
N ALA A 347 1.03 19.25 25.21
CA ALA A 347 1.50 18.30 24.21
C ALA A 347 2.43 17.29 24.91
N PHE A 348 2.00 16.03 24.96
CA PHE A 348 2.74 14.98 25.65
C PHE A 348 4.15 14.89 25.07
N ARG A 349 5.15 15.01 25.94
CA ARG A 349 6.55 14.80 25.60
C ARG A 349 6.95 13.41 26.10
N PRO A 350 7.41 12.51 25.22
CA PRO A 350 7.86 11.19 25.65
C PRO A 350 9.04 11.32 26.63
N VAL A 351 9.01 10.55 27.71
CA VAL A 351 10.10 10.48 28.68
C VAL A 351 11.17 9.50 28.21
N GLN A 352 12.42 9.67 28.63
CA GLN A 352 13.52 8.75 28.27
C GLN A 352 13.35 7.34 28.87
N SER A 353 12.60 7.18 29.97
CA SER A 353 12.42 5.92 30.70
C SER A 353 10.94 5.66 31.06
N GLY A 354 10.11 5.45 30.04
CA GLY A 354 8.72 5.04 30.23
C GLY A 354 8.58 3.57 30.65
N THR A 355 7.68 3.28 31.59
CA THR A 355 7.36 1.90 32.01
C THR A 355 6.38 1.19 31.08
N TYR A 356 5.70 1.94 30.22
CA TYR A 356 4.77 1.41 29.21
C TYR A 356 5.27 1.71 27.80
N VAL A 357 4.92 0.80 26.89
CA VAL A 357 5.19 0.92 25.46
C VAL A 357 3.94 0.56 24.66
N VAL A 358 3.83 1.14 23.46
CA VAL A 358 2.81 0.75 22.47
C VAL A 358 3.48 -0.13 21.44
N GLN A 359 3.25 -1.44 21.48
CA GLN A 359 3.82 -2.35 20.51
C GLN A 359 3.05 -2.24 19.19
N LEU A 360 3.77 -2.02 18.09
CA LEU A 360 3.25 -1.91 16.73
C LEU A 360 3.31 -3.25 15.98
N GLY A 361 4.25 -4.12 16.35
CA GLY A 361 4.41 -5.41 15.68
C GLY A 361 5.57 -6.23 16.26
N ALA A 362 5.74 -7.42 15.69
CA ALA A 362 6.89 -8.30 15.93
C ALA A 362 7.40 -8.81 14.58
N PHE A 363 8.68 -8.61 14.31
CA PHE A 363 9.30 -8.84 13.01
C PHE A 363 10.39 -9.89 13.09
N SER A 364 10.69 -10.56 11.98
CA SER A 364 11.73 -11.59 11.91
C SER A 364 13.16 -11.04 11.99
N SER A 365 13.37 -9.73 11.83
CA SER A 365 14.68 -9.09 11.95
C SER A 365 14.60 -7.67 12.51
N ALA A 366 15.75 -7.16 12.96
CA ALA A 366 15.91 -5.76 13.34
C ALA A 366 15.71 -4.82 12.14
N SER A 367 16.28 -5.13 10.97
CA SER A 367 16.13 -4.31 9.74
C SER A 367 14.66 -4.11 9.37
N ARG A 368 13.83 -5.16 9.49
CA ARG A 368 12.40 -5.09 9.21
C ARG A 368 11.63 -4.27 10.24
N SER A 369 12.07 -4.28 11.50
CA SER A 369 11.53 -3.38 12.52
C SER A 369 11.81 -1.91 12.18
N GLU A 370 12.98 -1.59 11.61
CA GLU A 370 13.31 -0.24 11.14
C GLU A 370 12.47 0.18 9.93
N VAL A 371 12.26 -0.72 8.96
CA VAL A 371 11.37 -0.47 7.82
C VAL A 371 9.95 -0.20 8.29
N ALA A 372 9.41 -1.04 9.17
CA ALA A 372 8.08 -0.88 9.72
C ALA A 372 7.93 0.43 10.52
N TRP A 373 8.95 0.83 11.27
CA TRP A 373 8.94 2.12 11.98
C TRP A 373 8.91 3.31 11.02
N ARG A 374 9.74 3.32 9.96
CA ARG A 374 9.71 4.39 8.95
C ARG A 374 8.34 4.49 8.27
N GLY A 375 7.75 3.35 7.91
CA GLY A 375 6.40 3.29 7.36
C GLY A 375 5.34 3.83 8.33
N ALA A 376 5.43 3.43 9.61
CA ALA A 376 4.52 3.89 10.65
C ALA A 376 4.62 5.41 10.87
N VAL A 377 5.82 5.98 10.87
CA VAL A 377 6.04 7.43 11.03
C VAL A 377 5.46 8.23 9.86
N GLY A 378 5.60 7.73 8.63
CA GLY A 378 5.00 8.36 7.45
C GLY A 378 3.47 8.27 7.43
N ARG A 379 2.90 7.19 7.97
CA ARG A 379 1.46 6.92 7.95
C ARG A 379 0.69 7.54 9.11
N TYR A 380 1.24 7.52 10.32
CA TYR A 380 0.54 7.93 11.53
C TYR A 380 1.02 9.31 12.00
N GLN A 381 0.14 10.31 11.88
CA GLN A 381 0.45 11.69 12.24
C GLN A 381 0.92 11.82 13.70
N GLY A 382 2.00 12.57 13.90
CA GLY A 382 2.57 12.85 15.22
C GLY A 382 3.42 11.72 15.81
N LEU A 383 3.53 10.57 15.14
CA LEU A 383 4.36 9.46 15.61
C LEU A 383 5.87 9.78 15.55
N ASN A 384 6.27 10.70 14.66
CA ASN A 384 7.62 11.26 14.58
C ASN A 384 8.11 11.95 15.88
N ASN A 385 7.20 12.31 16.79
CA ASN A 385 7.56 12.91 18.07
C ASN A 385 7.97 11.88 19.14
N TYR A 386 7.90 10.58 18.83
CA TYR A 386 8.19 9.50 19.75
C TYR A 386 9.44 8.73 19.38
N ALA A 387 10.08 8.13 20.38
CA ALA A 387 11.19 7.22 20.18
C ALA A 387 10.68 5.79 19.92
N ALA A 388 11.19 5.17 18.86
CA ALA A 388 11.06 3.73 18.66
C ALA A 388 11.97 2.98 19.63
N ALA A 389 11.47 1.86 20.13
CA ALA A 389 12.24 0.90 20.90
C ALA A 389 12.01 -0.51 20.35
N THR A 390 13.00 -1.37 20.57
CA THR A 390 12.93 -2.78 20.23
C THR A 390 13.28 -3.70 21.38
N ALA A 391 12.61 -4.84 21.43
CA ALA A 391 12.90 -5.93 22.35
C ALA A 391 12.95 -7.24 21.58
N ARG A 392 13.90 -8.12 21.92
CA ARG A 392 13.96 -9.47 21.37
C ARG A 392 13.08 -10.40 22.19
N VAL A 393 12.34 -11.27 21.52
CA VAL A 393 11.55 -12.33 22.16
C VAL A 393 11.74 -13.63 21.39
N GLN A 394 11.81 -14.75 22.10
CA GLN A 394 11.75 -16.06 21.47
C GLN A 394 10.32 -16.59 21.51
N VAL A 395 9.83 -17.06 20.37
CA VAL A 395 8.51 -17.69 20.22
C VAL A 395 8.71 -18.92 19.34
N ASN A 396 8.41 -20.12 19.84
CA ASN A 396 8.51 -21.37 19.09
C ASN A 396 9.87 -21.55 18.36
N ASN A 397 10.99 -21.33 19.08
CA ASN A 397 12.37 -21.32 18.55
C ASN A 397 12.70 -20.26 17.49
N ALA A 398 11.77 -19.35 17.17
CA ALA A 398 12.05 -18.19 16.33
C ALA A 398 12.36 -16.96 17.20
N THR A 399 13.42 -16.23 16.87
CA THR A 399 13.70 -14.92 17.48
C THR A 399 12.92 -13.84 16.73
N LEU A 400 12.03 -13.16 17.43
CA LEU A 400 11.28 -12.01 16.92
C LEU A 400 11.76 -10.71 17.57
N TYR A 401 11.68 -9.64 16.80
CA TYR A 401 12.02 -8.28 17.17
C TYR A 401 10.73 -7.49 17.31
N ARG A 402 10.33 -7.20 18.56
CA ARG A 402 9.16 -6.37 18.85
C ARG A 402 9.51 -4.92 18.56
N LEU A 403 8.72 -4.25 17.74
CA LEU A 403 8.80 -2.80 17.54
C LEU A 403 7.76 -2.12 18.43
N SER A 404 8.19 -1.13 19.22
CA SER A 404 7.31 -0.40 20.10
C SER A 404 7.58 1.11 20.06
N VAL A 405 6.53 1.90 20.27
CA VAL A 405 6.62 3.31 20.65
C VAL A 405 6.94 3.36 22.14
N SER A 406 7.97 4.11 22.52
CA SER A 406 8.44 4.19 23.91
C SER A 406 8.24 5.57 24.52
N GLY A 407 8.46 5.64 25.84
CA GLY A 407 8.46 6.89 26.59
C GLY A 407 7.15 7.22 27.31
N PHE A 408 6.35 6.21 27.67
CA PHE A 408 5.10 6.40 28.42
C PHE A 408 5.26 5.99 29.89
N THR A 409 4.95 6.90 30.82
CA THR A 409 4.86 6.60 32.26
C THR A 409 3.50 6.04 32.67
N SER A 410 2.48 6.16 31.82
CA SER A 410 1.10 5.74 32.09
C SER A 410 0.53 4.89 30.96
N ARG A 411 -0.10 3.77 31.35
CA ARG A 411 -0.85 2.89 30.44
C ARG A 411 -1.95 3.63 29.69
N ALA A 412 -2.61 4.60 30.34
CA ALA A 412 -3.69 5.38 29.74
C ALA A 412 -3.18 6.25 28.59
N VAL A 413 -2.04 6.90 28.76
CA VAL A 413 -1.42 7.75 27.73
C VAL A 413 -0.94 6.92 26.54
N ALA A 414 -0.27 5.80 26.81
CA ALA A 414 0.07 4.82 25.77
C ALA A 414 -1.19 4.31 25.03
N GLY A 415 -2.29 4.10 25.76
CA GLY A 415 -3.60 3.72 25.22
C GLY A 415 -4.15 4.74 24.24
N GLN A 416 -4.02 6.04 24.52
CA GLN A 416 -4.46 7.10 23.60
C GLN A 416 -3.67 7.09 22.29
N VAL A 417 -2.34 6.89 22.36
CA VAL A 417 -1.52 6.76 21.14
C VAL A 417 -1.93 5.54 20.34
N CYS A 418 -2.12 4.40 21.00
CA CYS A 418 -2.58 3.19 20.33
C CYS A 418 -3.98 3.36 19.70
N ALA A 419 -4.92 4.03 20.39
CA ALA A 419 -6.24 4.31 19.85
C ALA A 419 -6.20 5.14 18.56
N ARG A 420 -5.31 6.13 18.46
CA ARG A 420 -5.11 6.92 17.23
C ARG A 420 -4.55 6.08 16.08
N ILE A 421 -3.62 5.18 16.37
CA ILE A 421 -3.07 4.25 15.38
C ILE A 421 -4.19 3.32 14.85
N LYS A 422 -5.02 2.78 15.75
CA LYS A 422 -6.19 1.96 15.39
C LYS A 422 -7.21 2.72 14.56
N ALA A 423 -7.50 3.97 14.91
CA ALA A 423 -8.40 4.83 14.14
C ALA A 423 -7.89 5.10 12.71
N ALA A 424 -6.58 5.08 12.49
CA ALA A 424 -5.94 5.16 11.17
C ALA A 424 -5.77 3.80 10.47
N GLY A 425 -6.45 2.75 10.98
CA GLY A 425 -6.44 1.39 10.43
C GLY A 425 -5.12 0.64 10.66
N GLY A 426 -4.41 0.94 11.75
CA GLY A 426 -3.20 0.24 12.19
C GLY A 426 -3.44 -0.67 13.40
N ASP A 427 -2.57 -1.65 13.60
CA ASP A 427 -2.63 -2.54 14.76
C ASP A 427 -1.64 -2.13 15.84
N CYS A 428 -2.07 -2.20 17.10
CA CYS A 428 -1.21 -1.99 18.26
C CYS A 428 -1.84 -2.51 19.55
N PHE A 429 -1.00 -2.67 20.56
CA PHE A 429 -1.46 -2.87 21.94
C PHE A 429 -0.47 -2.30 22.96
N VAL A 430 -0.97 -1.99 24.15
CA VAL A 430 -0.17 -1.42 25.24
C VAL A 430 0.34 -2.52 26.17
N ARG A 431 1.63 -2.52 26.46
CA ARG A 431 2.26 -3.43 27.44
C ARG A 431 3.28 -2.70 28.31
N ALA A 432 3.72 -3.36 29.38
CA ALA A 432 4.88 -2.93 30.12
C ALA A 432 6.15 -3.06 29.25
N ALA A 433 7.11 -2.16 29.45
CA ALA A 433 8.45 -2.28 28.88
C ALA A 433 9.11 -3.55 29.41
N ALA A 434 9.72 -4.34 28.52
CA ALA A 434 10.29 -5.65 28.83
C ALA A 434 11.67 -5.78 28.19
N GLY A 435 12.61 -4.92 28.62
CA GLY A 435 13.94 -4.82 28.01
C GLY A 435 13.94 -4.09 26.66
N ASP A 436 12.92 -3.27 26.40
CA ASP A 436 12.86 -2.43 25.20
C ASP A 436 14.00 -1.40 25.21
N THR A 437 14.87 -1.48 24.22
CA THR A 437 15.99 -0.54 24.02
C THR A 437 15.71 0.37 22.83
N PRO A 438 16.20 1.62 22.81
CA PRO A 438 16.04 2.50 21.66
C PRO A 438 16.45 1.81 20.36
N LEU A 439 15.58 1.88 19.35
CA LEU A 439 15.84 1.28 18.04
C LEU A 439 17.17 1.84 17.50
N GLN A 440 18.18 0.98 17.45
CA GLN A 440 19.48 1.32 16.91
C GLN A 440 19.34 1.30 15.39
N TRP A 441 19.30 2.48 14.79
CA TRP A 441 19.42 2.59 13.34
C TRP A 441 20.75 2.00 12.92
N ALA A 442 20.75 1.09 11.96
CA ALA A 442 21.99 0.70 11.31
C ALA A 442 22.66 1.98 10.80
N SER A 443 23.73 2.44 11.47
CA SER A 443 24.44 3.64 11.07
C SER A 443 24.99 3.41 9.67
N SER A 444 24.38 4.04 8.67
CA SER A 444 24.90 4.14 7.31
C SER A 444 26.14 5.04 7.32
N GLY A 445 27.24 4.49 7.82
CA GLY A 445 28.47 5.24 8.04
C GLY A 445 29.45 4.43 8.85
N GLY A 446 30.13 3.49 8.20
CA GLY A 446 31.44 3.03 8.65
C GLY A 446 32.42 4.21 8.58
N GLY A 447 32.33 5.13 9.54
CA GLY A 447 33.40 6.06 9.84
C GLY A 447 34.58 5.22 10.30
N LEU A 448 35.58 5.13 9.44
CA LEU A 448 36.87 4.49 9.70
C LEU A 448 37.40 5.01 11.05
N ARG A 449 37.33 4.19 12.12
CA ARG A 449 38.10 4.43 13.32
C ARG A 449 39.55 4.12 12.97
N ILE A 450 40.28 5.14 12.53
CA ILE A 450 41.73 5.07 12.43
C ILE A 450 42.24 4.88 13.85
N ALA A 451 42.74 3.67 14.13
CA ALA A 451 43.49 3.41 15.34
C ALA A 451 44.81 4.17 15.23
N SER A 452 44.91 5.31 15.92
CA SER A 452 46.18 5.97 16.17
C SER A 452 46.99 5.05 17.09
N ARG A 453 48.01 4.36 16.54
CA ARG A 453 49.08 3.82 17.39
C ARG A 453 49.84 5.02 17.97
N LYS A 454 49.88 5.09 19.30
CA LYS A 454 50.89 5.86 20.03
C LYS A 454 52.23 5.14 19.95
#